data_AF-A0AAD8DN50-F1
#
_entry.id   AF-A0AAD8DN50-F1
#
_cell.length_a   1.000
_cell.length_b   1.000
_cell.length_c   1.000
_cell.angle_alpha   90.00
_cell.angle_beta   90.00
_cell.angle_gamma   90.00
#
_symmetry.space_group_name_H-M   'P 1'
#
loop_
_entity.id
_entity.type
_entity.pdbx_description
1 polymer ?
#
loop_
_entity_poly.entity_id
_entity_poly.type
_entity_poly.pdbx_seq_one_letter_code
_entity_poly.pdbx_strand_id
1 'polypeptide(L)'
;MPQIGCRFRGTCQTNPFPLRLIWKTKTKLKGSSYVVSEFLTRQRQSAFSTARRLFGVTNVWTMDGNINVKLPDGKRRRVFSLEEVVALGEEHGRQLDQDTPSVSTTKSNNASVQASTPASGRSRRIVKKK
;
A
#
# COMPACT_ATOMS: atom_id res chain seq x y z
N MET A 1 7.70 58.28 -13.49
CA MET A 1 7.52 57.26 -12.42
C MET A 1 6.28 56.43 -12.73
N PRO A 2 6.36 55.30 -13.45
CA PRO A 2 5.21 54.42 -13.58
C PRO A 2 5.23 53.37 -12.45
N GLN A 3 4.15 53.34 -11.67
CA GLN A 3 3.88 52.33 -10.65
C GLN A 3 3.50 51.02 -11.33
N ILE A 4 4.35 50.00 -11.23
CA ILE A 4 4.08 48.64 -11.70
C ILE A 4 3.24 47.95 -10.63
N GLY A 5 1.92 47.93 -10.85
CA GLY A 5 0.99 47.16 -10.05
C GLY A 5 1.17 45.66 -10.31
N CYS A 6 1.84 44.95 -9.41
CA CYS A 6 1.86 43.49 -9.38
C CYS A 6 0.45 42.95 -9.10
N ARG A 7 -0.31 42.64 -10.15
CA ARG A 7 -1.53 41.81 -10.04
C ARG A 7 -1.13 40.35 -9.89
N PHE A 8 -0.97 39.89 -8.65
CA PHE A 8 -0.87 38.48 -8.33
C PHE A 8 -2.28 37.85 -8.39
N ARG A 9 -2.78 37.54 -9.58
CA ARG A 9 -3.87 36.56 -9.74
C ARG A 9 -3.25 35.16 -9.75
N GLY A 10 -2.93 34.65 -8.57
CA GLY A 10 -2.66 33.23 -8.36
C GLY A 10 -3.92 32.55 -7.90
N THR A 11 -4.55 31.74 -8.75
CA THR A 11 -5.60 30.82 -8.31
C THR A 11 -4.97 29.80 -7.37
N CYS A 12 -5.26 29.92 -6.08
CA CYS A 12 -4.90 28.93 -5.07
C CYS A 12 -5.77 27.68 -5.26
N GLN A 13 -5.54 26.91 -6.33
CA GLN A 13 -5.98 25.51 -6.37
C GLN A 13 -5.01 24.68 -5.53
N THR A 14 -5.08 24.87 -4.21
CA THR A 14 -4.51 23.92 -3.27
C THR A 14 -5.41 22.70 -3.28
N ASN A 15 -5.03 21.69 -4.07
CA ASN A 15 -5.61 20.35 -3.94
C ASN A 15 -5.56 19.94 -2.46
N PRO A 16 -6.69 19.60 -1.82
CA PRO A 16 -6.76 19.45 -0.36
C PRO A 16 -6.05 18.20 0.19
N PHE A 17 -5.43 17.38 -0.66
CA PHE A 17 -4.81 16.11 -0.25
C PHE A 17 -3.34 16.04 -0.70
N PRO A 18 -2.38 16.36 0.18
CA PRO A 18 -0.95 16.40 -0.14
C PRO A 18 -0.27 15.02 -0.10
N LEU A 19 -1.01 13.91 -0.11
CA LEU A 19 -0.45 12.54 -0.02
C LEU A 19 0.63 12.31 -1.09
N ARG A 20 0.42 12.83 -2.31
CA ARG A 20 1.40 12.81 -3.39
C ARG A 20 2.71 13.51 -3.05
N LEU A 21 2.64 14.64 -2.34
CA LEU A 21 3.82 15.38 -1.92
C LEU A 21 4.59 14.60 -0.85
N ILE A 22 3.87 14.05 0.12
CA ILE A 22 4.44 13.22 1.20
C ILE A 22 5.15 12.00 0.62
N TRP A 23 4.56 11.33 -0.37
CA TRP A 23 5.18 10.15 -0.98
C TRP A 23 6.42 10.50 -1.80
N LYS A 24 6.44 11.65 -2.49
CA LYS A 24 7.62 12.17 -3.20
C LYS A 24 8.75 12.56 -2.25
N THR A 25 8.42 13.17 -1.12
CA THR A 25 9.41 13.61 -0.12
C THR A 25 9.76 12.52 0.89
N LYS A 26 9.18 11.32 0.79
CA LYS A 26 9.49 10.16 1.65
C LYS A 26 10.98 9.83 1.72
N THR A 27 11.74 10.12 0.66
CA THR A 27 13.19 9.97 0.65
C THR A 27 13.89 10.85 1.69
N LYS A 28 13.36 12.04 1.99
CA LYS A 28 13.85 12.95 3.04
C LYS A 28 13.57 12.43 4.45
N LEU A 29 12.63 11.50 4.59
CA LEU A 29 12.27 10.85 5.85
C LEU A 29 13.07 9.56 6.10
N LYS A 30 13.95 9.15 5.17
CA LYS A 30 14.85 8.00 5.39
C LYS A 30 15.79 8.32 6.57
N GLY A 31 15.78 7.46 7.58
CA GLY A 31 16.53 7.64 8.83
C GLY A 31 15.70 8.14 10.01
N SER A 32 14.45 8.55 9.78
CA SER A 32 13.49 8.84 10.84
C SER A 32 12.70 7.57 11.24
N SER A 33 12.11 7.57 12.44
CA SER A 33 11.27 6.46 12.94
C SER A 33 9.83 6.47 12.39
N TYR A 34 9.50 7.38 11.48
CA TYR A 34 8.15 7.50 10.95
C TYR A 34 7.84 6.44 9.90
N VAL A 35 6.69 5.77 10.06
CA VAL A 35 6.15 4.82 9.08
C VAL A 35 5.01 5.50 8.32
N VAL A 36 5.23 5.76 7.04
CA VAL A 36 4.17 6.25 6.16
C VAL A 36 3.50 5.05 5.49
N SER A 37 2.24 4.81 5.84
CA SER A 37 1.37 3.80 5.23
C SER A 37 0.27 4.50 4.43
N GLU A 38 -0.08 3.93 3.28
CA GLU A 38 -1.21 4.40 2.48
C GLU A 38 -2.35 3.41 2.66
N PHE A 39 -3.52 3.92 3.06
CA PHE A 39 -4.69 3.08 3.22
C PHE A 39 -5.45 2.99 1.90
N LEU A 40 -5.49 1.80 1.32
CA LEU A 40 -6.38 1.48 0.20
C LEU A 40 -7.77 1.17 0.75
N THR A 41 -8.83 1.57 0.04
CA THR A 41 -10.19 1.12 0.36
C THR A 41 -10.31 -0.40 0.21
N ARG A 42 -11.30 -1.04 0.85
CA ARG A 42 -11.49 -2.50 0.78
C ARG A 42 -11.56 -3.04 -0.66
N GLN A 43 -12.25 -2.31 -1.55
CA GLN A 43 -12.34 -2.68 -2.97
C GLN A 43 -10.98 -2.58 -3.69
N ARG A 44 -10.19 -1.54 -3.41
CA ARG A 44 -8.85 -1.43 -3.98
C ARG A 44 -7.90 -2.47 -3.39
N GLN A 45 -8.07 -2.83 -2.12
CA GLN A 45 -7.31 -3.92 -1.50
C GLN A 45 -7.59 -5.27 -2.18
N SER A 46 -8.84 -5.59 -2.52
CA SER A 46 -9.15 -6.84 -3.25
C SER A 46 -8.57 -6.84 -4.67
N ALA A 47 -8.68 -5.72 -5.39
CA ALA A 47 -8.04 -5.56 -6.69
C ALA A 47 -6.50 -5.70 -6.60
N PHE A 48 -5.88 -5.13 -5.58
CA PHE A 48 -4.43 -5.21 -5.36
C PHE A 48 -3.96 -6.63 -5.05
N SER A 49 -4.68 -7.35 -4.19
CA SER A 49 -4.38 -8.76 -3.88
C SER A 49 -4.53 -9.65 -5.12
N THR A 50 -5.56 -9.40 -5.92
CA THR A 50 -5.80 -10.13 -7.18
C THR A 50 -4.69 -9.85 -8.21
N ALA A 51 -4.30 -8.58 -8.36
CA ALA A 51 -3.20 -8.19 -9.25
C ALA A 51 -1.87 -8.84 -8.84
N ARG A 52 -1.58 -8.92 -7.54
CA ARG A 52 -0.38 -9.61 -7.04
C ARG A 52 -0.36 -11.10 -7.35
N ARG A 53 -1.51 -11.77 -7.36
CA ARG A 53 -1.62 -13.18 -7.77
C ARG A 53 -1.32 -13.37 -9.26
N LEU A 54 -1.81 -12.46 -10.11
CA LEU A 54 -1.64 -12.56 -11.57
C LEU A 54 -0.24 -12.18 -12.06
N PHE A 55 0.26 -11.02 -11.62
CA PHE A 55 1.49 -10.41 -12.16
C PHE A 55 2.70 -10.59 -11.25
N GLY A 56 2.49 -11.07 -10.02
CA GLY A 56 3.52 -11.24 -9.01
C GLY A 56 3.75 -9.99 -8.15
N VAL A 57 4.33 -10.21 -6.97
CA VAL A 57 4.52 -9.18 -5.93
C VAL A 57 5.45 -8.05 -6.35
N THR A 58 6.43 -8.32 -7.20
CA THR A 58 7.45 -7.36 -7.65
C THR A 58 6.95 -6.40 -8.74
N ASN A 59 5.95 -6.83 -9.51
CA ASN A 59 5.42 -6.08 -10.65
C ASN A 59 4.22 -5.22 -10.29
N VAL A 60 3.69 -5.33 -9.07
CA VAL A 60 2.50 -4.61 -8.63
C VAL A 60 2.83 -3.77 -7.40
N TRP A 61 2.58 -2.46 -7.49
CA TRP A 61 2.75 -1.53 -6.38
C TRP A 61 1.65 -0.48 -6.38
N THR A 62 1.47 0.19 -5.25
CA THR A 62 0.52 1.30 -5.13
C THR A 62 1.26 2.63 -5.16
N MET A 63 0.63 3.63 -5.77
CA MET A 63 1.13 5.01 -5.80
C MET A 63 -0.06 5.95 -5.94
N ASP A 64 -0.15 6.95 -5.06
CA ASP A 64 -1.22 7.96 -5.06
C ASP A 64 -2.63 7.34 -5.00
N GLY A 65 -2.79 6.27 -4.21
CA GLY A 65 -4.02 5.52 -4.04
C GLY A 65 -4.33 4.56 -5.19
N ASN A 66 -3.52 4.56 -6.25
CA ASN A 66 -3.77 3.80 -7.47
C ASN A 66 -2.87 2.58 -7.54
N ILE A 67 -3.40 1.49 -8.08
CA ILE A 67 -2.64 0.27 -8.31
C ILE A 67 -1.92 0.41 -9.64
N ASN A 68 -0.61 0.20 -9.64
CA ASN A 68 0.22 0.21 -10.84
C ASN A 68 0.74 -1.21 -11.07
N VAL A 69 0.56 -1.69 -12.29
CA VAL A 69 1.01 -3.01 -12.74
C VAL A 69 2.05 -2.81 -13.83
N LYS A 70 3.19 -3.50 -13.69
CA LYS A 70 4.19 -3.65 -14.74
C LYS A 70 3.83 -4.89 -15.55
N LEU A 71 3.55 -4.67 -16.82
CA LEU A 71 3.21 -5.71 -17.78
C LEU A 71 4.48 -6.41 -18.27
N PRO A 72 4.37 -7.66 -18.78
CA PRO A 72 5.51 -8.35 -19.39
C PRO A 72 6.12 -7.56 -20.55
N ASP A 73 5.31 -6.76 -21.24
CA ASP A 73 5.71 -5.84 -22.32
C ASP A 73 6.58 -4.66 -21.84
N GLY A 74 6.83 -4.54 -20.53
CA GLY A 74 7.57 -3.43 -19.93
C GLY A 74 6.75 -2.15 -19.74
N LYS A 75 5.55 -2.08 -20.32
CA LYS A 75 4.60 -0.98 -20.10
C LYS A 75 4.07 -1.01 -18.66
N ARG A 76 3.67 0.16 -18.16
CA ARG A 76 3.05 0.33 -16.84
C ARG A 76 1.62 0.77 -17.02
N ARG A 77 0.67 0.05 -16.44
CA ARG A 77 -0.75 0.40 -16.49
C ARG A 77 -1.27 0.66 -15.09
N ARG A 78 -2.14 1.67 -15.00
CA ARG A 78 -2.87 2.03 -13.78
C ARG A 78 -4.19 1.30 -13.78
N VAL A 79 -4.55 0.79 -12.62
CA VAL A 79 -5.75 -0.01 -12.41
C VAL A 79 -6.47 0.49 -11.16
N PHE A 80 -7.79 0.55 -11.26
CA PHE A 80 -8.67 1.06 -10.21
C PHE A 80 -9.69 0.03 -9.74
N SER A 81 -10.13 -0.84 -10.64
CA SER A 81 -11.15 -1.86 -10.40
C SER A 81 -10.58 -3.27 -10.50
N LEU A 82 -11.32 -4.24 -9.98
CA LEU A 82 -10.96 -5.65 -10.10
C LEU A 82 -11.15 -6.16 -11.54
N GLU A 83 -12.18 -5.68 -12.24
CA GLU A 83 -12.47 -6.03 -13.63
C GLU A 83 -11.32 -5.67 -14.57
N GLU A 84 -10.75 -4.48 -14.39
CA GLU A 84 -9.56 -4.05 -15.13
C GLU A 84 -8.36 -4.97 -14.88
N VAL A 85 -8.17 -5.48 -13.65
CA VAL A 85 -7.09 -6.44 -13.35
C VAL A 85 -7.31 -7.74 -14.10
N VAL A 86 -8.54 -8.25 -14.14
CA VAL A 86 -8.89 -9.51 -14.82
C VAL A 86 -8.73 -9.37 -16.33
N ALA A 87 -9.27 -8.30 -16.92
CA ALA A 87 -9.13 -8.02 -18.36
C ALA A 87 -7.64 -7.91 -18.77
N LEU A 88 -6.80 -7.31 -17.93
CA LEU A 88 -5.35 -7.26 -18.18
C LEU A 88 -4.67 -8.62 -18.01
N GLY A 89 -5.17 -9.47 -17.12
CA GLY A 89 -4.70 -10.85 -17.00
C GLY A 89 -4.98 -11.63 -18.28
N GLU A 90 -6.22 -11.57 -18.76
CA GLU A 90 -6.65 -12.23 -20.00
C GLU A 90 -5.87 -11.75 -21.23
N GLU A 91 -5.68 -10.43 -21.39
CA GLU A 91 -4.90 -9.83 -22.49
C GLU A 91 -3.46 -10.39 -22.54
N HIS A 92 -2.88 -10.74 -21.40
CA HIS A 92 -1.48 -11.18 -21.29
C HIS A 92 -1.34 -12.67 -20.97
N GLY A 93 -2.40 -13.47 -21.16
CA GLY A 93 -2.39 -14.92 -20.95
C GLY A 93 -2.14 -15.34 -19.50
N ARG A 94 -2.51 -14.49 -18.52
CA ARG A 94 -2.42 -14.77 -17.09
C ARG A 94 -3.81 -15.06 -16.55
N GLN A 95 -4.08 -16.34 -16.28
CA GLN A 95 -5.33 -16.75 -15.65
C GLN A 95 -5.18 -16.80 -14.13
N LEU A 96 -6.24 -16.41 -13.41
CA LEU A 96 -6.33 -16.68 -11.98
C LEU A 96 -6.55 -18.18 -11.79
N ASP A 97 -5.50 -18.92 -11.43
CA ASP A 97 -5.70 -20.28 -10.91
C ASP A 97 -6.56 -20.18 -9.65
N GLN A 98 -7.70 -20.87 -9.66
CA GLN A 98 -8.69 -20.90 -8.58
C GLN A 98 -8.21 -21.76 -7.40
N ASP A 99 -6.95 -21.64 -7.01
CA ASP A 99 -6.46 -22.22 -5.77
C ASP A 99 -6.49 -21.17 -4.67
N THR A 100 -7.44 -21.40 -3.77
CA THR A 100 -7.71 -20.63 -2.57
C THR A 100 -6.47 -20.53 -1.67
N PRO A 101 -6.10 -19.33 -1.19
CA PRO A 101 -5.58 -19.18 0.16
C PRO A 101 -6.76 -18.75 1.03
N SER A 102 -7.27 -19.74 1.75
CA SER A 102 -8.07 -19.61 2.95
C SER A 102 -7.74 -18.32 3.71
N VAL A 103 -8.78 -17.51 3.86
CA VAL A 103 -8.88 -16.41 4.82
C VAL A 103 -8.22 -16.86 6.13
N SER A 104 -7.20 -16.12 6.58
CA SER A 104 -6.75 -16.18 7.96
C SER A 104 -7.85 -15.58 8.84
N THR A 105 -8.88 -16.38 9.08
CA THR A 105 -9.91 -16.13 10.08
C THR A 105 -9.21 -16.22 11.43
N THR A 106 -9.21 -15.09 12.12
CA THR A 106 -8.96 -14.98 13.55
C THR A 106 -9.70 -16.11 14.26
N LYS A 107 -8.97 -17.09 14.80
CA LYS A 107 -9.56 -18.10 15.68
C LYS A 107 -10.04 -17.38 16.95
N SER A 108 -11.35 -17.17 17.04
CA SER A 108 -12.03 -16.96 18.33
C SER A 108 -11.88 -18.24 19.14
N ASN A 109 -11.00 -18.20 20.14
CA ASN A 109 -10.94 -19.22 21.16
C ASN A 109 -12.05 -18.95 22.17
N ASN A 110 -13.09 -19.79 22.18
CA ASN A 110 -13.96 -19.93 23.33
C ASN A 110 -13.49 -21.18 24.09
N ALA A 111 -12.70 -20.97 25.14
CA ALA A 111 -12.39 -21.97 26.14
C ALA A 111 -12.44 -21.29 27.50
N SER A 112 -13.50 -21.62 28.23
CA SER A 112 -13.65 -21.41 29.66
C SER A 112 -12.46 -22.00 30.41
N VAL A 113 -11.74 -21.18 31.20
CA VAL A 113 -11.31 -21.51 32.56
C VAL A 113 -10.73 -20.28 33.25
N GLN A 114 -11.21 -20.03 34.47
CA GLN A 114 -10.80 -18.96 35.36
C GLN A 114 -9.43 -19.23 36.02
N ALA A 115 -8.74 -18.13 36.32
CA ALA A 115 -7.86 -17.86 37.47
C ALA A 115 -6.53 -18.62 37.64
N SER A 116 -5.41 -17.91 37.44
CA SER A 116 -4.44 -17.53 38.50
C SER A 116 -3.27 -16.69 37.93
N THR A 117 -2.74 -15.81 38.76
CA THR A 117 -1.72 -14.75 38.56
C THR A 117 -0.26 -15.31 38.55
N PRO A 118 0.83 -14.50 38.64
CA PRO A 118 1.37 -13.51 37.70
C PRO A 118 2.89 -13.72 37.38
N ALA A 119 3.46 -12.81 36.56
CA ALA A 119 4.85 -12.32 36.54
C ALA A 119 5.92 -12.89 35.57
N SER A 120 6.74 -11.94 35.07
CA SER A 120 8.13 -12.08 34.57
C SER A 120 8.30 -12.68 33.16
N GLY A 121 9.06 -12.13 32.21
CA GLY A 121 10.04 -11.06 32.26
C GLY A 121 10.44 -10.58 30.85
N ARG A 122 10.91 -9.34 30.81
CA ARG A 122 11.40 -8.60 29.65
C ARG A 122 12.69 -9.23 29.10
N SER A 123 12.62 -9.87 27.94
CA SER A 123 13.78 -10.47 27.27
C SER A 123 14.79 -9.40 26.81
N ARG A 124 15.95 -9.35 27.47
CA ARG A 124 17.11 -8.56 27.03
C ARG A 124 17.96 -9.40 26.08
N ARG A 125 18.19 -8.88 24.88
CA ARG A 125 19.12 -9.42 23.87
C ARG A 125 20.57 -9.10 24.29
N ILE A 126 21.36 -10.14 24.55
CA ILE A 126 22.81 -10.04 24.76
C ILE A 126 23.50 -10.21 23.41
N VAL A 127 24.38 -9.27 23.04
CA VAL A 127 25.27 -9.39 21.88
C VAL A 127 26.67 -9.73 22.41
N LYS A 128 27.21 -10.89 22.03
CA LYS A 128 28.60 -11.29 22.30
C LYS A 128 29.51 -10.57 21.31
N LYS A 129 30.50 -9.82 21.82
CA LYS A 129 31.61 -9.29 21.01
C LYS A 129 32.84 -10.17 21.25
N LYS A 130 33.55 -10.47 20.15
CA LYS A 130 34.80 -11.23 20.10
C LYS A 130 35.98 -10.29 20.34
#